data_AF-F2D778-F1
#
_entry.id   AF-F2D778-F1
#
_cell.length_a   1.000
_cell.length_b   1.000
_cell.length_c   1.000
_cell.angle_alpha   90.00
_cell.angle_beta   90.00
_cell.angle_gamma   90.00
#
_symmetry.space_group_name_H-M   'P 1'
#
loop_
_entity.id
_entity.type
_entity.pdbx_description
1 polymer ?
#
loop_
_entity_poly.entity_id
_entity_poly.type
_entity_poly.pdbx_seq_one_letter_code
_entity_poly.pdbx_strand_id
1 'polypeptide(L)'
;AVTTETSKLDEETSTEVSNNDLDVKETEDTGTEELDLKRPKYDIRVANALMKAYVTEGMLDKAIALKKRAKMRGGRLNAKTWEIFMEHYLKVGDLKNAHWCADRAIKKGHSSGRIWVPPHDVTETLMGYFEKKKDVDGAESFVEVLKKVQKDLGTVVFEPLVRTYAAAGKKFPGMRHRLKIENVELSEETDKLVDSICVD
;
A
#
# COMPACT_ATOMS: atom_id res chain seq x y z
N ALA A 1 -52.52 -54.10 -16.17
CA ALA A 1 -53.65 -54.41 -15.28
C ALA A 1 -53.42 -53.61 -14.00
N VAL A 2 -54.19 -52.54 -13.70
CA VAL A 2 -55.56 -52.59 -13.15
C VAL A 2 -55.46 -53.31 -11.79
N THR A 3 -55.62 -52.73 -10.59
CA THR A 3 -56.59 -51.75 -10.02
C THR A 3 -56.10 -51.44 -8.57
N THR A 4 -56.07 -50.20 -8.08
CA THR A 4 -57.06 -49.56 -7.16
C THR A 4 -57.75 -50.47 -6.13
N GLU A 5 -57.76 -50.06 -4.85
CA GLU A 5 -58.96 -49.79 -4.01
C GLU A 5 -58.54 -49.57 -2.51
N THR A 6 -58.73 -48.37 -1.93
CA THR A 6 -59.83 -47.90 -1.03
C THR A 6 -59.88 -48.59 0.34
N SER A 7 -59.53 -47.89 1.44
CA SER A 7 -60.38 -47.09 2.36
C SER A 7 -60.76 -47.86 3.64
N LYS A 8 -60.52 -47.25 4.82
CA LYS A 8 -61.58 -46.75 5.73
C LYS A 8 -60.99 -46.24 7.06
N LEU A 9 -61.45 -45.06 7.46
CA LEU A 9 -61.55 -44.62 8.85
C LEU A 9 -62.62 -45.45 9.58
N ASP A 10 -62.51 -45.53 10.91
CA ASP A 10 -63.58 -45.44 11.93
C ASP A 10 -62.80 -45.22 13.27
N GLU A 11 -62.70 -44.02 13.85
CA GLU A 11 -63.63 -43.30 14.74
C GLU A 11 -64.08 -44.10 15.97
N GLU A 12 -63.72 -43.60 17.18
CA GLU A 12 -64.47 -43.56 18.45
C GLU A 12 -63.46 -43.35 19.63
N THR A 13 -63.69 -42.65 20.74
CA THR A 13 -64.58 -41.55 21.15
C THR A 13 -63.98 -41.02 22.47
N SER A 14 -63.86 -39.71 22.53
CA SER A 14 -63.79 -38.78 23.67
C SER A 14 -63.99 -39.30 25.11
N THR A 15 -63.08 -38.89 26.00
CA THR A 15 -63.46 -38.27 27.29
C THR A 15 -62.54 -37.07 27.57
N GLU A 16 -63.09 -35.86 27.41
CA GLU A 16 -62.59 -34.62 28.01
C GLU A 16 -62.94 -34.59 29.50
N VAL A 17 -62.03 -34.11 30.36
CA VAL A 17 -62.28 -33.10 31.42
C VAL A 17 -60.94 -32.43 31.80
N SER A 18 -60.63 -31.27 31.18
CA SER A 18 -60.37 -29.93 31.77
C SER A 18 -60.02 -29.87 33.29
N ASN A 19 -59.03 -29.15 33.86
CA ASN A 19 -58.22 -27.97 33.52
C ASN A 19 -57.12 -27.82 34.60
N ASN A 20 -55.94 -27.27 34.25
CA ASN A 20 -55.38 -26.02 34.80
C ASN A 20 -53.89 -25.85 34.43
N ASP A 21 -53.66 -24.90 33.51
CA ASP A 21 -52.57 -23.92 33.37
C ASP A 21 -51.21 -24.18 34.04
N LEU A 22 -50.15 -24.17 33.21
CA LEU A 22 -49.02 -23.24 33.35
C LEU A 22 -48.20 -23.23 32.03
N ASP A 23 -48.26 -22.08 31.37
CA ASP A 23 -47.60 -21.66 30.14
C ASP A 23 -46.06 -21.66 30.28
N VAL A 24 -45.35 -22.46 29.48
CA VAL A 24 -43.91 -22.25 29.21
C VAL A 24 -43.66 -22.52 27.73
N LYS A 25 -43.64 -21.43 26.96
CA LYS A 25 -43.22 -21.39 25.56
C LYS A 25 -41.77 -21.87 25.42
N GLU A 26 -41.57 -22.71 24.40
CA GLU A 26 -40.29 -22.85 23.71
C GLU A 26 -39.78 -21.47 23.29
N THR A 27 -38.52 -21.17 23.63
CA THR A 27 -37.73 -20.21 22.86
C THR A 27 -36.32 -20.77 22.67
N GLU A 28 -36.01 -20.94 21.39
CA GLU A 28 -34.71 -21.21 20.79
C GLU A 28 -33.61 -20.23 21.23
N ASP A 29 -32.42 -20.63 20.82
CA ASP A 29 -31.26 -19.79 20.54
C ASP A 29 -30.44 -19.36 21.76
N THR A 30 -29.49 -20.23 22.10
CA THR A 30 -28.31 -19.85 22.88
C THR A 30 -27.46 -18.95 22.00
N GLY A 31 -27.84 -17.67 22.01
CA GLY A 31 -27.10 -16.60 21.39
C GLY A 31 -25.63 -16.71 21.73
N THR A 32 -24.81 -16.88 20.70
CA THR A 32 -23.43 -16.47 20.76
C THR A 32 -23.45 -14.98 21.03
N GLU A 33 -23.39 -14.60 22.31
CA GLU A 33 -22.97 -13.28 22.74
C GLU A 33 -21.54 -13.13 22.21
N GLU A 34 -21.42 -12.76 20.93
CA GLU A 34 -20.23 -12.13 20.40
C GLU A 34 -20.04 -10.88 21.24
N LEU A 35 -19.27 -11.04 22.31
CA LEU A 35 -18.73 -9.94 23.07
C LEU A 35 -18.13 -9.01 22.04
N ASP A 36 -18.80 -7.89 21.85
CA ASP A 36 -18.37 -6.74 21.08
C ASP A 36 -17.20 -6.14 21.86
N LEU A 37 -16.11 -6.91 21.93
CA LEU A 37 -14.83 -6.53 22.48
C LEU A 37 -14.38 -5.42 21.55
N LYS A 38 -14.70 -4.18 21.93
CA LYS A 38 -14.09 -2.95 21.43
C LYS A 38 -12.59 -3.18 21.41
N ARG A 39 -12.11 -3.67 20.27
CA ARG A 39 -10.72 -4.08 20.11
C ARG A 39 -9.91 -2.81 20.34
N PRO A 40 -8.98 -2.78 21.31
CA PRO A 40 -8.25 -1.57 21.63
C PRO A 40 -7.60 -1.05 20.35
N LYS A 41 -7.74 0.26 20.10
CA LYS A 41 -7.21 0.93 18.91
C LYS A 41 -5.74 0.57 18.77
N TYR A 42 -5.38 -0.02 17.64
CA TYR A 42 -4.01 -0.44 17.36
C TYR A 42 -3.10 0.79 17.29
N ASP A 43 -2.23 1.00 18.28
CA ASP A 43 -1.29 2.13 18.28
C ASP A 43 -0.13 1.85 17.30
N ILE A 44 -0.19 2.53 16.15
CA ILE A 44 0.81 2.40 15.09
C ILE A 44 2.21 2.85 15.55
N ARG A 45 2.34 3.70 16.57
CA ARG A 45 3.64 4.16 17.06
C ARG A 45 4.39 3.04 17.76
N VAL A 46 3.68 2.28 18.60
CA VAL A 46 4.23 1.10 19.29
C VAL A 46 4.60 0.04 18.26
N ALA A 47 3.72 -0.19 17.28
CA ALA A 47 4.00 -1.14 16.21
C ALA A 47 5.21 -0.73 15.35
N ASN A 48 5.35 0.56 15.03
CA ASN A 48 6.50 1.07 14.28
C ASN A 48 7.80 0.93 15.07
N ALA A 49 7.80 1.18 16.38
CA ALA A 49 8.97 0.97 17.23
C ALA A 49 9.42 -0.50 17.20
N LEU A 50 8.47 -1.43 17.33
CA LEU A 50 8.76 -2.87 17.29
C LEU A 50 9.17 -3.35 15.88
N MET A 51 8.54 -2.84 14.81
CA MET A 51 8.97 -3.13 13.43
C MET A 51 10.39 -2.64 13.19
N LYS A 52 10.75 -1.45 13.67
CA LYS A 52 12.12 -0.92 13.56
C LYS A 52 13.12 -1.83 14.27
N ALA A 53 12.82 -2.25 15.51
CA ALA A 53 13.68 -3.18 16.26
C ALA A 53 13.89 -4.50 15.51
N TYR A 54 12.82 -5.12 15.00
CA TYR A 54 12.94 -6.34 14.21
C TYR A 54 13.78 -6.15 12.94
N VAL A 55 13.59 -5.04 12.23
CA VAL A 55 14.38 -4.72 11.04
C VAL A 55 15.85 -4.52 11.37
N THR A 56 16.17 -3.83 12.47
CA THR A 56 17.57 -3.60 12.90
C THR A 56 18.27 -4.88 13.35
N GLU A 57 17.52 -5.84 13.90
CA GLU A 57 18.02 -7.17 14.29
C GLU A 57 18.06 -8.16 13.12
N GLY A 58 17.74 -7.74 11.88
CA GLY A 58 17.73 -8.62 10.70
C GLY A 58 16.51 -9.55 10.63
N MET A 59 15.53 -9.40 11.52
CA MET A 59 14.30 -10.20 11.57
C MET A 59 13.20 -9.64 10.65
N LEU A 60 13.50 -9.46 9.36
CA LEU A 60 12.59 -8.83 8.40
C LEU A 60 11.22 -9.54 8.34
N ASP A 61 11.19 -10.87 8.37
CA ASP A 61 9.95 -11.65 8.31
C ASP A 61 9.01 -11.34 9.47
N LYS A 62 9.55 -11.16 10.68
CA LYS A 62 8.76 -10.77 11.86
C LYS A 62 8.22 -9.35 11.70
N ALA A 63 9.02 -8.44 11.17
CA ALA A 63 8.57 -7.07 10.88
C ALA A 63 7.44 -7.06 9.84
N ILE A 64 7.56 -7.84 8.76
CA ILE A 64 6.53 -7.96 7.71
C ILE A 64 5.25 -8.59 8.28
N ALA A 65 5.37 -9.64 9.07
CA ALA A 65 4.23 -10.29 9.74
C ALA A 65 3.52 -9.32 10.69
N LEU A 66 4.28 -8.52 11.44
CA LEU A 66 3.73 -7.48 12.31
C LEU A 66 3.02 -6.38 11.50
N LYS A 67 3.61 -5.91 10.40
CA LYS A 67 2.97 -4.96 9.47
C LYS A 67 1.64 -5.50 8.93
N LYS A 68 1.60 -6.77 8.51
CA LYS A 68 0.37 -7.41 8.02
C LYS A 68 -0.68 -7.50 9.12
N ARG A 69 -0.29 -7.92 10.32
CA ARG A 69 -1.16 -7.99 11.51
C ARG A 69 -1.72 -6.63 11.89
N ALA A 70 -0.89 -5.58 11.88
CA ALA A 70 -1.30 -4.20 12.12
C ALA A 70 -2.43 -3.79 11.19
N LYS A 71 -2.25 -4.02 9.89
CA LYS A 71 -3.24 -3.69 8.86
C LYS A 71 -4.54 -4.48 9.04
N MET A 72 -4.46 -5.79 9.31
CA MET A 72 -5.64 -6.64 9.52
C MET A 72 -6.45 -6.23 10.76
N ARG A 73 -5.81 -5.68 11.79
CA ARG A 73 -6.47 -5.20 13.02
C ARG A 73 -6.96 -3.75 12.91
N GLY A 74 -7.07 -3.19 11.70
CA GLY A 74 -7.55 -1.83 11.46
C GLY A 74 -6.50 -0.73 11.71
N GLY A 75 -5.24 -1.10 11.95
CA GLY A 75 -4.14 -0.15 12.08
C GLY A 75 -3.86 0.58 10.76
N ARG A 76 -3.83 1.91 10.79
CA ARG A 76 -3.45 2.73 9.63
C ARG A 76 -1.94 2.87 9.57
N LEU A 77 -1.31 2.19 8.60
CA LEU A 77 0.12 2.36 8.32
C LEU A 77 0.38 3.80 7.86
N ASN A 78 1.38 4.45 8.45
CA ASN A 78 1.75 5.82 8.14
C ASN A 78 3.08 5.87 7.36
N ALA A 79 3.52 7.07 6.98
CA ALA A 79 4.78 7.26 6.25
C ALA A 79 5.97 6.62 7.00
N LYS A 80 6.02 6.77 8.33
CA LYS A 80 7.11 6.21 9.15
C LYS A 80 7.19 4.70 9.08
N THR A 81 6.06 4.00 8.97
CA THR A 81 6.07 2.55 8.74
C THR A 81 6.81 2.21 7.45
N TRP A 82 6.49 2.90 6.35
CA TRP A 82 7.09 2.63 5.05
C TRP A 82 8.57 3.03 4.99
N GLU A 83 8.93 4.13 5.65
CA GLU A 83 10.30 4.59 5.81
C GLU A 83 11.20 3.53 6.47
N ILE A 84 10.72 2.85 7.53
CA ILE A 84 11.48 1.78 8.21
C ILE A 84 11.84 0.64 7.22
N PHE A 85 10.88 0.20 6.39
CA PHE A 85 11.14 -0.85 5.41
C PHE A 85 11.99 -0.35 4.24
N MET A 86 11.78 0.90 3.81
CA MET A 86 12.58 1.53 2.76
C MET A 86 14.06 1.57 3.15
N GLU A 87 14.40 2.07 4.34
CA GLU A 87 15.77 2.12 4.86
C GLU A 87 16.42 0.72 4.87
N HIS A 88 15.67 -0.31 5.25
CA HIS A 88 16.16 -1.68 5.19
C HIS A 88 16.46 -2.13 3.77
N TYR A 89 15.52 -1.94 2.84
CA TYR A 89 15.68 -2.34 1.45
C TYR A 89 16.83 -1.62 0.75
N LEU A 90 17.05 -0.35 1.07
CA LEU A 90 18.22 0.39 0.60
C LEU A 90 19.52 -0.25 1.10
N LYS A 91 19.59 -0.62 2.38
CA LYS A 91 20.78 -1.27 2.98
C LYS A 91 21.11 -2.62 2.35
N VAL A 92 20.10 -3.42 2.02
CA VAL A 92 20.30 -4.74 1.38
C VAL A 92 20.39 -4.66 -0.16
N GLY A 93 20.25 -3.47 -0.74
CA GLY A 93 20.33 -3.24 -2.18
C GLY A 93 19.08 -3.62 -2.98
N ASP A 94 17.95 -3.89 -2.32
CA ASP A 94 16.67 -4.17 -3.00
C ASP A 94 15.95 -2.87 -3.37
N LEU A 95 16.47 -2.23 -4.43
CA LEU A 95 16.00 -0.92 -4.88
C LEU A 95 14.56 -0.95 -5.41
N LYS A 96 14.07 -2.12 -5.86
CA LYS A 96 12.67 -2.29 -6.29
C LYS A 96 11.72 -2.15 -5.12
N ASN A 97 11.99 -2.86 -4.02
CA ASN A 97 11.17 -2.76 -2.82
C ASN A 97 11.37 -1.43 -2.09
N ALA A 98 12.58 -0.84 -2.15
CA ALA A 98 12.84 0.50 -1.64
C ALA A 98 11.98 1.55 -2.36
N HIS A 99 11.97 1.56 -3.69
CA HIS A 99 11.11 2.45 -4.49
C HIS A 99 9.64 2.28 -4.11
N TRP A 100 9.14 1.04 -4.06
CA TRP A 100 7.75 0.77 -3.68
C TRP A 100 7.41 1.31 -2.28
N CYS A 101 8.33 1.21 -1.33
CA CYS A 101 8.14 1.77 0.01
C CYS A 101 8.15 3.30 0.00
N ALA A 102 9.07 3.95 -0.72
CA ALA A 102 9.11 5.42 -0.88
C ALA A 102 7.80 5.95 -1.47
N ASP A 103 7.29 5.28 -2.51
CA ASP A 103 6.02 5.60 -3.16
C ASP A 103 4.83 5.56 -2.19
N ARG A 104 4.79 4.52 -1.35
CA ARG A 104 3.76 4.37 -0.31
C ARG A 104 3.94 5.38 0.81
N ALA A 105 5.17 5.69 1.19
CA ALA A 105 5.50 6.68 2.21
C ALA A 105 5.02 8.07 1.78
N ILE A 106 5.25 8.49 0.54
CA ILE A 106 4.75 9.75 -0.03
C ILE A 106 3.21 9.77 -0.03
N LYS A 107 2.58 8.73 -0.60
CA LYS A 107 1.11 8.65 -0.72
C LYS A 107 0.41 8.64 0.65
N LYS A 108 1.01 8.04 1.68
CA LYS A 108 0.44 7.99 3.05
C LYS A 108 0.89 9.14 3.93
N GLY A 109 2.05 9.71 3.65
CA GLY A 109 2.59 10.92 4.26
C GLY A 109 1.99 12.19 3.68
N HIS A 110 0.87 12.12 2.98
CA HIS A 110 0.05 13.28 2.64
C HIS A 110 -1.22 13.36 3.51
N SER A 111 -1.38 12.42 4.45
CA SER A 111 -2.52 12.35 5.38
C SER A 111 -2.17 13.03 6.70
N SER A 112 -3.07 13.89 7.20
CA SER A 112 -2.97 14.53 8.53
C SER A 112 -1.95 15.68 8.68
N GLY A 113 -1.71 16.44 7.60
CA GLY A 113 -1.00 17.74 7.67
C GLY A 113 0.52 17.66 7.81
N ARG A 114 1.10 16.45 7.81
CA ARG A 114 2.56 16.25 7.73
C ARG A 114 2.89 15.68 6.37
N ILE A 115 3.67 16.41 5.58
CA ILE A 115 4.19 15.97 4.29
C ILE A 115 5.48 15.19 4.54
N TRP A 116 5.53 13.93 4.11
CA TRP A 116 6.78 13.17 4.11
C TRP A 116 7.49 13.36 2.77
N VAL A 117 8.72 13.85 2.82
CA VAL A 117 9.60 14.04 1.67
C VAL A 117 10.73 13.02 1.79
N PRO A 118 11.04 12.25 0.72
CA PRO A 118 12.19 11.37 0.75
C PRO A 118 13.49 12.15 1.01
N PRO A 119 14.40 11.61 1.81
CA PRO A 119 15.76 12.15 1.92
C PRO A 119 16.46 12.24 0.56
N HIS A 120 17.41 13.18 0.45
CA HIS A 120 18.13 13.44 -0.80
C HIS A 120 18.85 12.20 -1.35
N ASP A 121 19.59 11.50 -0.48
CA ASP A 121 20.32 10.27 -0.78
C ASP A 121 19.40 9.15 -1.29
N VAL A 122 18.19 9.04 -0.73
CA VAL A 122 17.17 8.10 -1.18
C VAL A 122 16.71 8.45 -2.59
N THR A 123 16.42 9.73 -2.86
CA THR A 123 16.00 10.20 -4.18
C THR A 123 17.08 9.93 -5.22
N GLU A 124 18.32 10.32 -4.93
CA GLU A 124 19.48 10.08 -5.79
C GLU A 124 19.68 8.59 -6.09
N THR A 125 19.64 7.74 -5.06
CA THR A 125 19.79 6.28 -5.21
C THR A 125 18.70 5.68 -6.09
N LEU A 126 17.45 6.08 -5.89
CA LEU A 126 16.32 5.55 -6.66
C LEU A 126 16.33 6.07 -8.11
N MET A 127 16.71 7.32 -8.34
CA MET A 127 16.89 7.86 -9.70
C MET A 127 18.01 7.12 -10.44
N GLY A 128 19.16 6.88 -9.79
CA GLY A 128 20.24 6.08 -10.35
C GLY A 128 19.86 4.62 -10.61
N TYR A 129 18.91 4.06 -9.86
CA TYR A 129 18.35 2.74 -10.13
C TYR A 129 17.56 2.70 -11.45
N PHE A 130 16.73 3.70 -11.73
CA PHE A 130 16.00 3.77 -13.00
C PHE A 130 16.93 4.02 -14.18
N GLU A 131 17.96 4.86 -14.00
CA GLU A 131 19.00 5.09 -15.01
C GLU A 131 19.70 3.79 -15.40
N LYS A 132 20.18 3.02 -14.41
CA LYS A 132 20.83 1.72 -14.65
C LYS A 132 19.92 0.71 -15.35
N LYS A 133 18.62 0.76 -15.06
CA LYS A 133 17.62 -0.10 -15.71
C LYS A 133 17.12 0.42 -17.04
N LYS A 134 17.49 1.65 -17.43
CA LYS A 134 16.96 2.35 -18.60
C LYS A 134 15.42 2.43 -18.56
N ASP A 135 14.88 2.49 -17.36
CA ASP A 135 13.43 2.44 -17.11
C ASP A 135 12.87 3.86 -17.04
N VAL A 136 12.57 4.41 -18.22
CA VAL A 136 12.01 5.75 -18.38
C VAL A 136 10.62 5.86 -17.72
N ASP A 137 9.79 4.84 -17.86
CA ASP A 137 8.40 4.90 -17.39
C ASP A 137 8.36 4.86 -15.85
N GLY A 138 9.23 4.05 -15.23
CA GLY A 138 9.45 4.04 -13.78
C GLY A 138 10.02 5.36 -13.26
N ALA A 139 11.01 5.94 -13.95
CA ALA A 139 11.59 7.23 -13.59
C ALA A 139 10.54 8.34 -13.62
N GLU A 140 9.76 8.46 -14.70
CA GLU A 140 8.71 9.47 -14.83
C GLU A 140 7.62 9.30 -13.77
N SER A 141 7.18 8.06 -13.52
CA SER A 141 6.20 7.79 -12.46
C SER A 141 6.70 8.24 -11.08
N PHE A 142 7.99 8.02 -10.80
CA PHE A 142 8.58 8.46 -9.55
C PHE A 142 8.68 9.99 -9.46
N VAL A 143 9.08 10.66 -10.56
CA VAL A 143 9.10 12.13 -10.66
C VAL A 143 7.72 12.73 -10.38
N GLU A 144 6.66 12.18 -10.95
CA GLU A 144 5.28 12.62 -10.69
C GLU A 144 4.86 12.47 -9.22
N VAL A 145 5.34 11.43 -8.55
CA VAL A 145 5.08 11.21 -7.12
C VAL A 145 5.87 12.22 -6.28
N LEU A 146 7.14 12.49 -6.62
CA LEU A 146 7.98 13.47 -5.94
C LEU A 146 7.42 14.91 -6.03
N LYS A 147 6.91 15.30 -7.20
CA LYS A 147 6.29 16.62 -7.40
C LYS A 147 5.12 16.93 -6.46
N LYS A 148 4.50 15.91 -5.87
CA LYS A 148 3.39 16.07 -4.91
C LYS A 148 3.88 16.49 -3.53
N VAL A 149 5.16 16.33 -3.23
CA VAL A 149 5.74 16.58 -1.90
C VAL A 149 6.90 17.57 -1.92
N GLN A 150 7.51 17.80 -3.08
CA GLN A 150 8.64 18.70 -3.26
C GLN A 150 8.44 19.52 -4.55
N LYS A 151 8.55 20.85 -4.44
CA LYS A 151 8.38 21.77 -5.57
C LYS A 151 9.60 21.74 -6.50
N ASP A 152 10.79 21.87 -5.90
CA ASP A 152 12.04 21.99 -6.64
C ASP A 152 12.80 20.68 -6.57
N LEU A 153 12.74 19.88 -7.64
CA LEU A 153 13.43 18.58 -7.71
C LEU A 153 14.91 18.71 -8.10
N GLY A 154 15.25 19.76 -8.83
CA GLY A 154 16.63 20.08 -9.21
C GLY A 154 17.33 19.02 -10.06
N THR A 155 18.65 19.16 -10.18
CA THR A 155 19.50 18.31 -11.04
C THR A 155 19.55 16.85 -10.59
N VAL A 156 19.41 16.59 -9.28
CA VAL A 156 19.42 15.24 -8.67
C VAL A 156 18.38 14.32 -9.31
N VAL A 157 17.27 14.88 -9.77
CA VAL A 157 16.21 14.14 -10.46
C VAL A 157 16.31 14.27 -11.97
N PHE A 158 16.50 15.50 -12.48
CA PHE A 158 16.41 15.73 -13.92
C PHE A 158 17.65 15.26 -14.70
N GLU A 159 18.85 15.28 -14.12
CA GLU A 159 20.03 14.74 -14.80
C GLU A 159 19.95 13.22 -15.02
N PRO A 160 19.69 12.38 -13.98
CA PRO A 160 19.50 10.95 -14.20
C PRO A 160 18.31 10.66 -15.11
N LEU A 161 17.24 11.46 -15.07
CA LEU A 161 16.10 11.30 -15.96
C LEU A 161 16.53 11.45 -17.43
N VAL A 162 17.25 12.53 -17.78
CA VAL A 162 17.77 12.75 -19.14
C VAL A 162 18.72 11.62 -19.55
N ARG A 163 19.63 11.20 -18.67
CA ARG A 163 20.51 10.04 -18.92
C ARG A 163 19.70 8.76 -19.17
N THR A 164 18.62 8.54 -18.43
CA THR A 164 17.71 7.40 -18.60
C THR A 164 17.05 7.41 -19.99
N TYR A 165 16.51 8.56 -20.42
CA TYR A 165 15.94 8.72 -21.76
C TYR A 165 16.95 8.41 -22.86
N ALA A 166 18.14 9.02 -22.77
CA ALA A 166 19.22 8.81 -23.73
C ALA A 166 19.67 7.34 -23.78
N ALA A 167 19.87 6.71 -22.61
CA ALA A 167 20.31 5.33 -22.50
C ALA A 167 19.26 4.31 -23.00
N ALA A 168 17.97 4.64 -22.87
CA ALA A 168 16.84 3.86 -23.39
C ALA A 168 16.57 4.12 -24.89
N GLY A 169 17.19 5.14 -25.49
CA GLY A 169 16.91 5.55 -26.87
C GLY A 169 15.51 6.14 -27.07
N LYS A 170 14.81 6.53 -25.99
CA LYS A 170 13.48 7.16 -26.09
C LYS A 170 13.64 8.66 -26.37
N LYS A 171 12.81 9.17 -27.28
CA LYS A 171 12.75 10.60 -27.61
C LYS A 171 11.73 11.32 -26.75
N PHE A 172 12.02 12.57 -26.42
CA PHE A 172 11.12 13.48 -25.75
C PHE A 172 11.37 14.92 -26.25
N PRO A 173 10.73 15.32 -27.37
CA PRO A 173 10.91 16.65 -27.97
C PRO A 173 10.68 17.80 -26.98
N GLY A 174 9.79 17.61 -26.00
CA GLY A 174 9.47 18.58 -24.96
C GLY A 174 10.49 18.75 -23.83
N MET A 175 11.63 18.03 -23.82
CA MET A 175 12.54 18.02 -22.67
C MET A 175 13.09 19.42 -22.34
N ARG A 176 13.59 20.16 -23.34
CA ARG A 176 14.11 21.52 -23.14
C ARG A 176 13.06 22.46 -22.56
N HIS A 177 11.81 22.34 -23.00
CA HIS A 177 10.72 23.16 -22.48
C HIS A 177 10.41 22.81 -21.01
N ARG A 178 10.38 21.52 -20.69
CA ARG A 178 10.17 21.05 -19.31
C ARG A 178 11.28 21.53 -18.37
N LEU A 179 12.56 21.40 -18.74
CA LEU A 179 13.69 21.86 -17.92
C LEU A 179 13.62 23.37 -17.62
N LYS A 180 13.15 24.17 -18.59
CA LYS A 180 12.92 25.62 -18.40
C LYS A 180 11.78 25.90 -17.41
N ILE A 181 10.65 25.18 -17.51
CA ILE A 181 9.53 25.33 -16.58
C ILE A 181 9.95 24.96 -15.15
N GLU A 182 10.75 23.92 -15.02
CA GLU A 182 11.24 23.41 -13.73
C GLU A 182 12.44 24.21 -13.20
N ASN A 183 12.91 25.21 -13.95
CA ASN A 183 14.06 26.06 -13.62
C ASN A 183 15.32 25.26 -13.24
N VAL A 184 15.64 24.21 -14.02
CA VAL A 184 16.79 23.34 -13.78
C VAL A 184 17.91 23.62 -14.76
N GLU A 185 19.06 24.01 -14.23
CA GLU A 185 20.31 24.14 -14.97
C GLU A 185 21.07 22.81 -14.93
N LEU A 186 21.23 22.17 -16.09
CA LEU A 186 21.91 20.89 -16.23
C LEU A 186 23.43 21.07 -16.41
N SER A 187 24.21 20.04 -16.08
CA SER A 187 25.63 19.97 -16.47
C SER A 187 25.81 19.96 -17.99
N GLU A 188 26.97 20.44 -18.45
CA GLU A 188 27.30 20.51 -19.88
C GLU A 188 27.21 19.14 -20.59
N GLU A 189 27.56 18.06 -19.89
CA GLU A 189 27.45 16.69 -20.39
C GLU A 189 26.00 16.29 -20.61
N THR A 190 25.10 16.62 -19.67
CA THR A 190 23.70 16.23 -19.75
C THR A 190 22.91 17.13 -20.70
N ASP A 191 23.27 18.40 -20.87
CA ASP A 191 22.64 19.26 -21.89
C ASP A 191 22.91 18.76 -23.32
N LYS A 192 24.11 18.24 -23.60
CA LYS A 192 24.41 17.57 -24.89
C LYS A 192 23.51 16.36 -25.12
N LEU A 193 23.17 15.61 -24.07
CA LEU A 193 22.23 14.50 -24.17
C LEU A 193 20.81 14.96 -24.43
N VAL A 194 20.40 16.13 -23.92
CA VAL A 194 19.08 16.72 -24.19
C VAL A 194 18.87 16.91 -25.70
N ASP A 195 19.87 17.41 -26.42
CA ASP A 195 19.77 17.56 -27.88
C ASP A 195 19.54 16.23 -28.58
N SER A 196 20.17 15.15 -28.11
CA SER A 196 19.99 13.83 -28.70
C SER A 196 18.58 13.26 -28.51
N ILE A 197 17.90 13.60 -27.40
CA ILE A 197 16.55 13.08 -27.09
C ILE A 197 15.43 13.99 -27.61
N CYS A 198 15.73 15.25 -27.94
CA CYS A 198 14.76 16.21 -28.48
C CYS A 198 14.51 16.10 -29.99
N VAL A 199 15.23 15.23 -30.71
CA VAL A 199 15.04 15.01 -32.15
C VAL A 199 13.85 14.10 -32.42
N ASP A 200 13.03 14.46 -33.41
CA ASP A 200 11.89 13.68 -33.93
C ASP A 200 12.31 12.41 -34.69
#